data_AF-A0A3M9M9W1-F1
#
_entry.id   AF-A0A3M9M9W1-F1
#
_cell.length_a   1.000
_cell.length_b   1.000
_cell.length_c   1.000
_cell.angle_alpha   90.00
_cell.angle_beta   90.00
_cell.angle_gamma   90.00
#
_symmetry.space_group_name_H-M   'P 1'
#
loop_
_entity.id
_entity.type
_entity.pdbx_description
1 polymer ?
#
loop_
_entity_poly.entity_id
_entity_poly.type
_entity_poly.pdbx_seq_one_letter_code
_entity_poly.pdbx_strand_id
1 'polypeptide(L)'
;MKYVILVILGVPFLLSCDNITQKEKLTTIKNKFSITEIDNSNNLLIHSANFTGGVIMDKTVEGRSNSFTPTTEEILIAEGIFKKCLYIDKVGSDGITIDTTKILEPMRYIRQYFGILDSSGQKIIGFNCFYRRVPHLMQGFDGEEYDGWKYKEFIMKDKGNLFFQIIINLETKDCSNFCVN
;
A
#
# COMPACT_ATOMS: atom_id res chain seq x y z
N MET A 1 31.03 -59.22 -26.49
CA MET A 1 30.25 -58.54 -25.44
C MET A 1 31.13 -57.45 -24.83
N LYS A 2 30.85 -56.18 -25.12
CA LYS A 2 31.58 -55.03 -24.57
C LYS A 2 30.64 -54.28 -23.63
N TYR A 3 30.99 -54.21 -22.35
CA TYR A 3 30.26 -53.41 -21.36
C TYR A 3 30.78 -51.96 -21.43
N VAL A 4 29.89 -51.02 -21.71
CA VAL A 4 30.13 -49.58 -21.59
C VAL A 4 29.61 -49.18 -20.22
N ILE A 5 30.51 -48.79 -19.32
CA ILE A 5 30.16 -48.24 -18.00
C ILE A 5 29.88 -46.74 -18.20
N LEU A 6 28.61 -46.36 -18.11
CA LEU A 6 28.17 -44.97 -18.13
C LEU A 6 28.24 -44.43 -16.69
N VAL A 7 29.24 -43.59 -16.40
CA VAL A 7 29.35 -42.90 -15.11
C VAL A 7 28.43 -41.67 -15.13
N ILE A 8 27.30 -41.76 -14.45
CA ILE A 8 26.39 -40.62 -14.23
C ILE A 8 26.94 -39.81 -13.06
N LEU A 9 27.69 -38.75 -13.38
CA LEU A 9 28.03 -37.70 -12.42
C LEU A 9 26.78 -36.86 -12.15
N GLY A 10 26.09 -37.17 -11.05
CA GLY A 10 24.99 -36.35 -10.53
C GLY A 10 25.53 -35.01 -10.04
N VAL A 11 25.19 -33.93 -10.74
CA VAL A 11 25.45 -32.54 -10.34
C VAL A 11 24.56 -32.22 -9.14
N PRO A 12 25.09 -31.78 -7.99
CA PRO A 12 24.25 -31.34 -6.88
C PRO A 12 23.56 -30.02 -7.27
N PHE A 13 22.23 -30.07 -7.33
CA PHE A 13 21.36 -28.90 -7.42
C PHE A 13 21.67 -27.98 -6.24
N LEU A 14 22.36 -26.87 -6.51
CA LEU A 14 22.49 -25.73 -5.60
C LEU A 14 21.15 -24.98 -5.55
N LEU A 15 20.18 -25.54 -4.83
CA LEU A 15 19.01 -24.81 -4.37
C LEU A 15 19.37 -24.17 -3.03
N SER A 16 19.56 -22.84 -3.02
CA SER A 16 19.19 -21.93 -1.91
C SER A 16 20.07 -20.67 -1.91
N CYS A 17 19.74 -19.71 -2.77
CA CYS A 17 20.31 -18.35 -2.72
C CYS A 17 19.26 -17.23 -2.88
N ASP A 18 17.98 -17.46 -2.58
CA ASP A 18 16.95 -16.39 -2.71
C ASP A 18 16.57 -15.72 -1.37
N ASN A 19 16.88 -16.32 -0.22
CA ASN A 19 16.43 -15.81 1.08
C ASN A 19 17.31 -14.68 1.66
N ILE A 20 18.59 -14.61 1.28
CA ILE A 20 19.54 -13.61 1.82
C ILE A 20 19.32 -12.24 1.16
N THR A 21 19.09 -12.22 -0.16
CA THR A 21 18.90 -10.99 -0.93
C THR A 21 17.62 -10.25 -0.56
N GLN A 22 16.55 -10.95 -0.18
CA GLN A 22 15.30 -10.32 0.25
C GLN A 22 15.43 -9.67 1.63
N LYS A 23 16.10 -10.33 2.60
CA LYS A 23 16.31 -9.78 3.95
C LYS A 23 17.19 -8.53 3.97
N GLU A 24 18.28 -8.50 3.20
CA GLU A 24 19.13 -7.30 3.11
C GLU A 24 18.37 -6.13 2.48
N LYS A 25 17.64 -6.39 1.39
CA LYS A 25 16.82 -5.37 0.72
C LYS A 25 15.76 -4.79 1.65
N LEU A 26 15.11 -5.62 2.47
CA LEU A 26 14.13 -5.18 3.46
C LEU A 26 14.76 -4.34 4.57
N THR A 27 15.95 -4.72 5.03
CA THR A 27 16.69 -4.00 6.10
C THR A 27 17.15 -2.62 5.62
N THR A 28 17.62 -2.50 4.37
CA THR A 28 17.95 -1.19 3.77
C THR A 28 16.70 -0.31 3.59
N ILE A 29 15.53 -0.90 3.33
CA ILE A 29 14.27 -0.16 3.24
C ILE A 29 13.81 0.30 4.63
N LYS A 30 13.98 -0.52 5.68
CA LYS A 30 13.70 -0.17 7.08
C LYS A 30 14.44 1.09 7.57
N ASN A 31 15.66 1.31 7.09
CA ASN A 31 16.45 2.51 7.44
C ASN A 31 16.01 3.80 6.71
N LYS A 32 14.98 3.76 5.85
CA LYS A 32 14.52 4.91 5.04
C LYS A 32 13.19 5.51 5.48
N PHE A 33 12.62 5.04 6.58
CA PHE A 33 11.40 5.58 7.13
C PHE A 33 11.45 5.68 8.65
N SER A 34 10.67 6.60 9.20
CA SER A 34 10.37 6.67 10.63
C SER A 34 8.92 6.26 10.86
N ILE A 35 8.69 5.65 12.02
CA ILE A 35 7.36 5.33 12.52
C ILE A 35 7.19 6.09 13.83
N THR A 36 6.06 6.76 14.00
CA THR A 36 5.73 7.52 15.21
C THR A 36 4.30 7.18 15.61
N GLU A 37 4.07 6.97 16.90
CA GLU A 37 2.71 6.85 17.43
C GLU A 37 2.00 8.20 17.31
N ILE A 38 0.70 8.17 17.06
CA ILE A 38 -0.12 9.40 17.00
C ILE A 38 -0.78 9.57 18.37
N ASP A 39 -0.46 10.68 19.03
CA ASP A 39 -0.97 11.02 20.36
C ASP A 39 -2.49 10.81 20.46
N ASN A 40 -2.91 10.18 21.57
CA ASN A 40 -4.31 9.88 21.85
C ASN A 40 -4.98 8.93 20.83
N SER A 41 -4.20 8.10 20.13
CA SER A 41 -4.73 7.05 19.25
C SER A 41 -3.81 5.82 19.24
N ASN A 42 -4.34 4.69 18.77
CA ASN A 42 -3.51 3.51 18.47
C ASN A 42 -2.90 3.59 17.06
N ASN A 43 -3.12 4.68 16.31
CA ASN A 43 -2.68 4.79 14.94
C ASN A 43 -1.18 5.10 14.87
N LEU A 44 -0.57 4.77 13.72
CA LEU A 44 0.84 5.06 13.46
C LEU A 44 0.98 6.04 12.33
N LEU A 45 1.93 6.95 12.46
CA LEU A 45 2.42 7.79 11.38
C LEU A 45 3.68 7.17 10.79
N ILE A 46 3.70 6.95 9.48
CA ILE A 46 4.86 6.53 8.73
C ILE A 46 5.34 7.71 7.90
N HIS A 47 6.63 8.03 8.01
CA HIS A 47 7.26 9.05 7.20
C HIS A 47 8.47 8.47 6.46
N SER A 48 8.55 8.73 5.16
CA SER A 48 9.69 8.38 4.33
C SER A 48 10.01 9.53 3.37
N ALA A 49 11.14 9.44 2.67
CA ALA A 49 11.48 10.40 1.62
C ALA A 49 10.43 10.48 0.48
N ASN A 50 9.62 9.43 0.28
CA ASN A 50 8.70 9.33 -0.85
C ASN A 50 7.23 9.55 -0.47
N PHE A 51 6.88 9.40 0.81
CA PHE A 51 5.51 9.49 1.27
C PHE A 51 5.42 9.73 2.78
N THR A 52 4.30 10.32 3.18
CA THR A 52 3.82 10.36 4.57
C THR A 52 2.46 9.69 4.59
N GLY A 53 2.20 8.82 5.57
CA GLY A 53 0.87 8.25 5.73
C GLY A 53 0.57 7.70 7.11
N GLY A 54 -0.72 7.59 7.41
CA GLY A 54 -1.25 7.18 8.70
C GLY A 54 -1.83 5.77 8.58
N VAL A 55 -1.45 4.88 9.49
CA VAL A 55 -1.97 3.51 9.59
C VAL A 55 -3.12 3.52 10.58
N ILE A 56 -4.33 3.30 10.07
CA ILE A 56 -5.53 3.24 10.90
C ILE A 56 -5.60 1.85 11.51
N MET A 57 -5.43 1.79 12.83
CA MET A 57 -5.48 0.54 13.60
C MET A 57 -6.87 0.25 14.16
N ASP A 58 -7.76 1.24 14.13
CA ASP A 58 -9.08 1.10 14.71
C ASP A 58 -9.93 0.13 13.89
N LYS A 59 -10.27 -1.00 14.50
CA LYS A 59 -11.09 -2.07 13.91
C LYS A 59 -12.58 -1.72 13.94
N THR A 60 -12.96 -0.62 14.59
CA THR A 60 -14.36 -0.24 14.82
C THR A 60 -14.99 0.58 13.69
N VAL A 61 -14.34 0.67 12.52
CA VAL A 61 -15.00 1.25 11.33
C VAL A 61 -16.27 0.43 11.06
N GLU A 62 -17.41 1.04 11.38
CA GLU A 62 -18.72 0.39 11.37
C GLU A 62 -18.95 -0.31 10.02
N GLY A 63 -19.09 -1.64 10.07
CA GLY A 63 -19.43 -2.45 8.89
C GLY A 63 -18.30 -3.27 8.26
N ARG A 64 -17.06 -3.24 8.75
CA ARG A 64 -15.99 -4.16 8.27
C ARG A 64 -15.55 -5.14 9.36
N SER A 65 -16.24 -6.27 9.47
CA SER A 65 -15.87 -7.37 10.39
C SER A 65 -14.51 -8.02 10.07
N ASN A 66 -13.98 -7.78 8.87
CA ASN A 66 -12.79 -8.43 8.34
C ASN A 66 -11.64 -7.43 8.18
N SER A 67 -11.37 -6.60 9.18
CA SER A 67 -10.27 -5.64 9.18
C SER A 67 -9.00 -6.21 9.83
N PHE A 68 -7.84 -5.76 9.37
CA PHE A 68 -6.55 -6.01 10.01
C PHE A 68 -5.69 -4.76 10.01
N THR A 69 -4.72 -4.69 10.91
CA THR A 69 -3.72 -3.62 10.93
C THR A 69 -2.57 -4.00 10.01
N PRO A 70 -2.33 -3.26 8.90
CA PRO A 70 -1.19 -3.53 8.05
C PRO A 70 0.12 -3.32 8.80
N THR A 71 1.04 -4.26 8.63
CA THR A 71 2.41 -4.09 9.06
C THR A 71 3.13 -3.11 8.15
N THR A 72 4.24 -2.55 8.63
CA THR A 72 5.06 -1.66 7.81
C THR A 72 5.59 -2.35 6.55
N GLU A 73 5.94 -3.63 6.63
CA GLU A 73 6.41 -4.40 5.48
C GLU A 73 5.33 -4.50 4.40
N GLU A 74 4.10 -4.80 4.79
CA GLU A 74 2.97 -4.88 3.88
C GLU A 74 2.64 -3.52 3.23
N ILE A 75 2.75 -2.42 3.99
CA ILE A 75 2.59 -1.06 3.45
C ILE A 75 3.65 -0.75 2.40
N LEU A 76 4.91 -1.13 2.63
CA LEU A 76 6.00 -0.90 1.67
C LEU A 76 5.82 -1.72 0.39
N ILE A 77 5.36 -2.97 0.52
CA ILE A 77 4.98 -3.81 -0.61
C ILE A 77 3.86 -3.12 -1.40
N ALA A 78 2.83 -2.64 -0.71
CA ALA A 78 1.70 -1.96 -1.33
C ALA A 78 2.08 -0.65 -2.00
N GLU A 79 2.93 0.21 -1.41
CA GLU A 79 3.47 1.41 -2.07
C GLU A 79 4.28 1.06 -3.33
N GLY A 80 4.98 -0.08 -3.31
CA GLY A 80 5.67 -0.60 -4.49
C GLY A 80 4.71 -1.02 -5.61
N ILE A 81 3.60 -1.66 -5.26
CA ILE A 81 2.54 -2.06 -6.20
C ILE A 81 1.82 -0.81 -6.74
N PHE A 82 1.41 0.10 -5.87
CA PHE A 82 0.79 1.38 -6.19
C PHE A 82 1.57 2.15 -7.26
N LYS A 83 2.87 2.35 -7.03
CA LYS A 83 3.73 3.03 -8.00
C LYS A 83 3.69 2.35 -9.36
N LYS A 84 3.82 1.02 -9.40
CA LYS A 84 3.75 0.26 -10.66
C LYS A 84 2.39 0.44 -11.35
N CYS A 85 1.30 0.42 -10.61
CA CYS A 85 -0.05 0.62 -11.16
C CYS A 85 -0.25 2.03 -11.74
N LEU A 86 0.46 3.05 -11.25
CA LEU A 86 0.40 4.40 -11.82
C LEU A 86 1.26 4.58 -13.07
N TYR A 87 2.34 3.80 -13.23
CA TYR A 87 3.27 3.95 -14.37
C TYR A 87 2.98 3.01 -15.53
N ILE A 88 2.30 1.91 -15.26
CA ILE A 88 1.82 0.99 -16.28
C ILE A 88 0.35 1.36 -16.43
N ASP A 89 -0.11 1.78 -17.60
CA ASP A 89 -1.53 2.00 -17.94
C ASP A 89 -2.31 0.68 -17.84
N LYS A 90 -2.36 0.12 -16.63
CA LYS A 90 -3.08 -1.10 -16.32
C LYS A 90 -4.53 -0.72 -16.14
N VAL A 91 -5.35 -1.42 -16.89
CA VAL A 91 -6.72 -1.69 -16.50
C VAL A 91 -6.64 -2.47 -15.17
N GLY A 92 -7.23 -1.94 -14.10
CA GLY A 92 -7.36 -2.63 -12.83
C GLY A 92 -8.04 -3.99 -13.01
N SER A 93 -7.97 -4.88 -12.01
CA SER A 93 -8.63 -6.19 -12.08
C SER A 93 -10.16 -6.09 -12.22
N ASP A 94 -10.72 -4.93 -11.93
CA ASP A 94 -12.12 -4.52 -12.09
C ASP A 94 -12.45 -3.94 -13.46
N GLY A 95 -11.50 -3.86 -14.38
CA GLY A 95 -11.71 -3.24 -15.69
C GLY A 95 -11.56 -1.72 -15.69
N ILE A 96 -11.20 -1.08 -14.57
CA ILE A 96 -11.10 0.38 -14.49
C ILE A 96 -9.77 0.85 -15.08
N THR A 97 -9.86 1.73 -16.09
CA THR A 97 -8.66 2.42 -16.61
C THR A 97 -8.30 3.55 -15.67
N ILE A 98 -7.05 3.54 -15.21
CA ILE A 98 -6.51 4.59 -14.37
C ILE A 98 -6.18 5.77 -15.28
N ASP A 99 -6.96 6.85 -15.20
CA ASP A 99 -6.60 8.10 -15.88
C ASP A 99 -5.47 8.79 -15.11
N THR A 100 -4.24 8.40 -15.43
CA THR A 100 -3.03 8.94 -14.80
C THR A 100 -2.88 10.44 -15.05
N THR A 101 -3.53 11.02 -16.07
CA THR A 101 -3.50 12.46 -16.33
C THR A 101 -4.23 13.27 -15.27
N LYS A 102 -5.14 12.63 -14.54
CA LYS A 102 -5.90 13.20 -13.43
C LYS A 102 -5.21 13.01 -12.08
N ILE A 103 -4.20 12.14 -12.00
CA ILE A 103 -3.44 11.88 -10.78
C ILE A 103 -2.16 12.71 -10.83
N LEU A 104 -1.94 13.55 -9.82
CA LEU A 104 -0.69 14.29 -9.68
C LEU A 104 0.43 13.35 -9.22
N GLU A 105 1.67 13.85 -9.18
CA GLU A 105 2.79 13.04 -8.69
C GLU A 105 2.51 12.44 -7.29
N PRO A 106 2.75 11.13 -7.08
CA PRO A 106 2.40 10.45 -5.83
C PRO A 106 2.96 11.08 -4.57
N MET A 107 4.14 11.71 -4.64
CA MET A 107 4.76 12.39 -3.50
C MET A 107 3.95 13.59 -2.99
N ARG A 108 3.02 14.11 -3.80
CA ARG A 108 2.16 15.24 -3.46
C ARG A 108 0.95 14.83 -2.62
N TYR A 109 0.72 13.54 -2.40
CA TYR A 109 -0.37 13.05 -1.58
C TYR A 109 0.13 12.65 -0.19
N ILE A 110 -0.69 12.83 0.84
CA ILE A 110 -0.60 12.10 2.11
C ILE A 110 -1.48 10.86 2.00
N ARG A 111 -1.12 9.78 2.70
CA ARG A 111 -1.86 8.51 2.65
C ARG A 111 -2.55 8.21 3.95
N GLN A 112 -3.66 7.50 3.86
CA GLN A 112 -4.22 6.74 4.96
C GLN A 112 -4.31 5.28 4.54
N TYR A 113 -3.73 4.40 5.36
CA TYR A 113 -3.65 2.96 5.14
C TYR A 113 -4.60 2.23 6.09
N PHE A 114 -5.32 1.25 5.57
CA PHE A 114 -6.15 0.33 6.36
C PHE A 114 -6.17 -1.05 5.71
N GLY A 115 -6.26 -2.10 6.53
CA GLY A 115 -6.24 -3.49 6.07
C GLY A 115 -7.64 -4.10 6.04
N ILE A 116 -7.94 -4.82 4.97
CA ILE A 116 -9.18 -5.59 4.77
C ILE A 116 -8.79 -7.01 4.37
N LEU A 117 -9.45 -8.01 4.93
CA LEU A 117 -9.41 -9.38 4.43
C LEU A 117 -10.61 -9.58 3.51
N ASP A 118 -10.35 -10.05 2.28
CA ASP A 118 -11.43 -10.41 1.37
C ASP A 118 -12.15 -11.69 1.82
N SER A 119 -13.18 -12.10 1.07
CA SER A 119 -13.95 -13.32 1.38
C SER A 119 -13.12 -14.61 1.32
N SER A 120 -11.95 -14.59 0.68
CA SER A 120 -11.01 -15.71 0.59
C SER A 120 -9.87 -15.63 1.61
N GLY A 121 -9.81 -14.56 2.41
CA GLY A 121 -8.75 -14.31 3.39
C GLY A 121 -7.50 -13.65 2.82
N GLN A 122 -7.52 -13.16 1.58
CA GLN A 122 -6.41 -12.40 1.00
C GLN A 122 -6.31 -11.02 1.64
N LYS A 123 -5.08 -10.53 1.77
CA LYS A 123 -4.79 -9.23 2.37
C LYS A 123 -4.90 -8.13 1.35
N ILE A 124 -5.85 -7.25 1.62
CA ILE A 124 -6.08 -6.03 0.86
C ILE A 124 -5.66 -4.84 1.71
N ILE A 125 -4.90 -3.92 1.12
CA ILE A 125 -4.61 -2.61 1.71
C ILE A 125 -5.36 -1.54 0.93
N GLY A 126 -6.23 -0.82 1.64
CA GLY A 126 -6.85 0.39 1.14
C GLY A 126 -5.96 1.60 1.37
N PHE A 127 -5.88 2.43 0.34
CA PHE A 127 -5.13 3.69 0.31
C PHE A 127 -6.13 4.80 0.04
N ASN A 128 -6.33 5.67 1.02
CA ASN A 128 -6.91 6.99 0.73
C ASN A 128 -5.75 7.96 0.49
N CYS A 129 -5.72 8.59 -0.68
CA CYS A 129 -4.69 9.54 -1.08
C CYS A 129 -5.28 10.96 -1.09
N PHE A 130 -4.75 11.84 -0.23
CA PHE A 130 -5.21 13.23 -0.10
C PHE A 130 -4.11 14.19 -0.54
N TYR A 131 -4.41 15.13 -1.42
CA TYR A 131 -3.39 16.05 -1.91
C TYR A 131 -2.92 17.02 -0.80
N ARG A 132 -1.61 17.09 -0.58
CA ARG A 132 -0.96 17.77 0.55
C ARG A 132 -1.28 19.27 0.64
N ARG A 133 -1.59 19.95 -0.47
CA ARG A 133 -1.93 21.38 -0.46
C ARG A 133 -3.44 21.68 -0.46
N VAL A 134 -4.31 20.70 -0.19
CA VAL A 134 -5.73 20.99 0.15
C VAL A 134 -6.11 20.78 1.62
N PRO A 135 -5.37 21.33 2.60
CA PRO A 135 -5.90 21.40 3.97
C PRO A 135 -7.27 22.10 4.04
N HIS A 136 -7.53 23.05 3.15
CA HIS A 136 -8.77 23.84 3.13
C HIS A 136 -10.00 23.10 2.58
N LEU A 137 -9.84 22.04 1.77
CA LEU A 137 -10.97 21.17 1.38
C LEU A 137 -11.20 20.03 2.38
N MET A 138 -10.31 19.87 3.36
CA MET A 138 -10.53 19.04 4.54
C MET A 138 -10.95 19.89 5.74
N GLN A 139 -11.38 21.14 5.55
CA GLN A 139 -11.83 22.02 6.65
C GLN A 139 -12.83 21.29 7.56
N GLY A 140 -12.39 21.01 8.79
CA GLY A 140 -13.31 21.14 9.92
C GLY A 140 -13.82 22.57 9.95
N PHE A 141 -15.00 22.78 10.52
CA PHE A 141 -15.80 24.01 10.47
C PHE A 141 -15.08 25.36 10.76
N ASP A 142 -13.79 25.37 11.13
CA ASP A 142 -13.07 26.51 11.69
C ASP A 142 -11.71 26.86 10.99
N GLY A 143 -11.40 26.32 9.81
CA GLY A 143 -10.25 26.82 9.01
C GLY A 143 -8.85 26.35 9.44
N GLU A 144 -8.73 25.44 10.41
CA GLU A 144 -7.47 24.80 10.78
C GLU A 144 -7.05 23.70 9.79
N GLU A 145 -5.73 23.42 9.72
CA GLU A 145 -5.17 22.30 8.97
C GLU A 145 -5.77 20.99 9.53
N TYR A 146 -6.70 20.37 8.80
CA TYR A 146 -7.39 19.20 9.32
C TYR A 146 -6.46 17.99 9.36
N ASP A 147 -6.01 17.65 10.55
CA ASP A 147 -5.18 16.49 10.83
C ASP A 147 -5.99 15.20 11.07
N GLY A 148 -7.32 15.27 10.97
CA GLY A 148 -8.24 14.17 11.25
C GLY A 148 -8.02 12.91 10.38
N TRP A 149 -7.34 13.06 9.24
CA TRP A 149 -6.93 11.95 8.38
C TRP A 149 -6.00 10.95 9.10
N LYS A 150 -5.31 11.36 10.16
CA LYS A 150 -4.44 10.49 10.97
C LYS A 150 -5.23 9.65 11.98
N TYR A 151 -6.45 10.05 12.32
CA TYR A 151 -7.17 9.54 13.49
C TYR A 151 -8.28 8.55 13.14
N LYS A 152 -9.00 8.76 12.03
CA LYS A 152 -10.12 7.91 11.64
C LYS A 152 -10.15 7.64 10.15
N GLU A 153 -10.61 6.46 9.74
CA GLU A 153 -10.81 6.15 8.32
C GLU A 153 -11.76 7.19 7.71
N PHE A 154 -11.33 7.78 6.60
CA PHE A 154 -12.15 8.70 5.84
C PHE A 154 -12.97 7.94 4.80
N ILE A 155 -14.29 7.87 5.00
CA ILE A 155 -15.20 7.27 4.01
C ILE A 155 -15.46 8.32 2.92
N MET A 156 -14.84 8.14 1.76
CA MET A 156 -14.93 9.11 0.66
C MET A 156 -16.23 8.92 -0.13
N LYS A 157 -17.03 10.00 -0.22
CA LYS A 157 -18.29 10.05 -0.98
C LYS A 157 -18.16 10.70 -2.36
N ASP A 158 -17.15 11.54 -2.60
CA ASP A 158 -16.94 12.25 -3.87
C ASP A 158 -15.43 12.44 -4.15
N LYS A 159 -14.98 12.24 -5.39
CA LYS A 159 -13.64 11.66 -5.68
C LYS A 159 -12.89 12.30 -6.86
N GLY A 160 -12.27 13.48 -6.73
CA GLY A 160 -11.55 14.16 -7.84
C GLY A 160 -10.02 14.00 -7.87
N ASN A 161 -9.32 14.74 -8.73
CA ASN A 161 -7.84 14.73 -8.87
C ASN A 161 -7.05 15.03 -7.57
N LEU A 162 -7.71 15.66 -6.59
CA LEU A 162 -7.12 16.02 -5.30
C LEU A 162 -7.28 14.92 -4.24
N PHE A 163 -8.15 13.94 -4.50
CA PHE A 163 -8.53 12.89 -3.57
C PHE A 163 -8.95 11.62 -4.31
N PHE A 164 -8.21 10.53 -4.14
CA PHE A 164 -8.61 9.25 -4.73
C PHE A 164 -8.42 8.10 -3.75
N GLN A 165 -9.18 7.04 -3.98
CA GLN A 165 -8.98 5.75 -3.33
C GLN A 165 -8.29 4.80 -4.30
N ILE A 166 -7.46 3.93 -3.76
CA ILE A 166 -6.98 2.74 -4.44
C ILE A 166 -7.00 1.58 -3.46
N ILE A 167 -7.37 0.41 -3.95
CA ILE A 167 -7.32 -0.83 -3.21
C ILE A 167 -6.22 -1.70 -3.82
N ILE A 168 -5.36 -2.26 -2.98
CA ILE A 168 -4.20 -3.04 -3.40
C ILE A 168 -4.29 -4.42 -2.77
N ASN A 169 -4.29 -5.45 -3.61
CA ASN A 169 -4.22 -6.84 -3.16
C ASN A 169 -2.76 -7.29 -3.14
N LEU A 170 -2.27 -7.71 -1.98
CA LEU A 170 -0.84 -8.00 -1.77
C LEU A 170 -0.40 -9.28 -2.47
N GLU A 171 -1.31 -10.25 -2.57
CA GLU A 171 -1.06 -11.57 -3.14
C GLU A 171 -1.02 -11.52 -4.67
N THR A 172 -2.07 -10.98 -5.29
CA THR A 172 -2.18 -10.83 -6.75
C THR A 172 -1.29 -9.72 -7.29
N LYS A 173 -0.89 -8.77 -6.44
CA LYS A 173 -0.13 -7.56 -6.79
C LYS A 173 -0.88 -6.65 -7.78
N ASP A 174 -2.21 -6.68 -7.68
CA ASP A 174 -3.10 -5.88 -8.49
C ASP A 174 -3.67 -4.71 -7.69
N CYS A 175 -4.10 -3.72 -8.46
CA CYS A 175 -4.78 -2.54 -7.97
C CYS A 175 -6.18 -2.49 -8.56
N SER A 176 -7.15 -2.08 -7.75
CA SER A 176 -8.55 -1.93 -8.13
C SER A 176 -9.18 -0.74 -7.41
N ASN A 177 -10.41 -0.42 -7.77
CA ASN A 177 -11.18 0.69 -7.24
C ASN A 177 -10.42 2.02 -7.29
N PHE A 178 -9.66 2.23 -8.38
CA PHE A 178 -9.12 3.54 -8.72
C PHE A 178 -10.28 4.45 -9.08
N CYS A 179 -10.75 5.19 -8.10
CA CYS A 179 -11.81 6.14 -8.35
C CYS A 179 -11.22 7.54 -8.41
N VAL A 180 -11.01 8.00 -9.64
CA VAL A 180 -10.54 9.34 -10.00
C VAL A 180 -11.63 9.96 -10.88
N ASN A 181 -12.22 11.08 -10.49
CA ASN A 181 -13.26 11.79 -11.23
C ASN A 181 -12.65 12.97 -12.00
#